data_AF-A0A928XRX3-F1
#
_entry.id   AF-A0A928XRX3-F1
#
_cell.length_a   1.000
_cell.length_b   1.000
_cell.length_c   1.000
_cell.angle_alpha   90.00
_cell.angle_beta   90.00
_cell.angle_gamma   90.00
#
_symmetry.space_group_name_H-M   'P 1'
#
loop_
_entity.id
_entity.type
_entity.pdbx_description
1 polymer ?
#
loop_
_entity_poly.entity_id
_entity_poly.type
_entity_poly.pdbx_seq_one_letter_code
_entity_poly.pdbx_strand_id
1 'polypeptide(L)'
;MGGGRPTSPYRAPHELEAPVNVGVAVDRAAEAASRRGLSGAAFRACVTGTTLERRTLVRALNRIRRRQAVLVTEPAIPGASSFLSPLPDPSLAEVWAEDPSELEAASRRESPCAGCEGHGIGCPTCNGSGRVLARLTVTSELRQAVVSDDPRGPDTYARLLEPADFDAPNVSLPGELESDSELAPEACPAKLLAPVDTRLDRIESIRVQKLASSVVRVAYSLAQRPGFVDVSVHDGHVLEHSDFEPIARRRWLSFGAGATTGALGFVTLLVYASRDAWFIAHGNLPLLGPLALGAAVAAGVGTAELTLLAPARNPRRLALAFGTALAALLGMGLSWGAKAPSIDRAVTLLAAGREADARSEAQALIRLDSSAGAARELLDELHRRRVTRSQGLDELASVVAEPWQTEEARLNAQAALTRAVLAAADQAYAKGARFELERLASPTSPGDAQSREYARALVQLLELADCIARVDLICVARDLGRRVPPAVQRHKDALRTVALTVLRKELDQSHSERVDGPSAARRQQALKRAIELTKVYEKVTGAELVPGVAELEKEDIWRLWEAAGKEAQAELRAEKVEDERKRKQEREKLVERSRRPRGHQPTCRARAGCSAG
;
A
#
# COMPACT_ATOMS: atom_id res chain seq x y z
N MET A 1 -84.65 -68.77 -20.98
CA MET A 1 -83.39 -68.00 -21.10
C MET A 1 -83.76 -66.52 -21.13
N GLY A 2 -82.95 -65.64 -20.52
CA GLY A 2 -83.25 -64.21 -20.42
C GLY A 2 -82.80 -63.62 -19.08
N GLY A 3 -81.49 -63.46 -18.89
CA GLY A 3 -80.93 -62.90 -17.66
C GLY A 3 -80.83 -61.38 -17.71
N GLY A 4 -81.64 -60.68 -16.90
CA GLY A 4 -81.52 -59.23 -16.69
C GLY A 4 -80.44 -58.91 -15.65
N ARG A 5 -79.54 -57.96 -15.95
CA ARG A 5 -78.56 -57.44 -14.99
C ARG A 5 -79.24 -56.53 -13.95
N PRO A 6 -78.83 -56.53 -12.67
CA PRO A 6 -79.27 -55.53 -11.70
C PRO A 6 -78.58 -54.19 -11.96
N THR A 7 -79.34 -53.10 -11.88
CA THR A 7 -78.80 -51.73 -11.87
C THR A 7 -78.28 -51.37 -10.48
N SER A 8 -77.04 -50.88 -10.41
CA SER A 8 -76.45 -50.40 -9.15
C SER A 8 -76.95 -48.98 -8.84
N PRO A 9 -77.48 -48.70 -7.63
CA PRO A 9 -77.87 -47.36 -7.24
C PRO A 9 -76.65 -46.53 -6.84
N TYR A 10 -76.26 -45.56 -7.67
CA TYR A 10 -75.18 -44.62 -7.37
C TYR A 10 -75.63 -43.66 -6.25
N ARG A 11 -75.32 -44.03 -5.00
CA ARG A 11 -75.63 -43.24 -3.81
C ARG A 11 -74.73 -41.99 -3.81
N ALA A 12 -75.33 -40.81 -3.84
CA ALA A 12 -74.57 -39.57 -3.74
C ALA A 12 -73.75 -39.55 -2.43
N PRO A 13 -72.45 -39.20 -2.48
CA PRO A 13 -71.64 -39.13 -1.27
C PRO A 13 -72.05 -37.91 -0.44
N HIS A 14 -72.82 -38.15 0.62
CA HIS A 14 -72.95 -37.18 1.71
C HIS A 14 -71.58 -36.97 2.35
N GLU A 15 -71.00 -35.81 2.05
CA GLU A 15 -70.29 -34.92 2.99
C GLU A 15 -69.76 -35.59 4.28
N LEU A 16 -68.68 -36.35 4.12
CA LEU A 16 -67.67 -36.48 5.18
C LEU A 16 -66.82 -35.20 5.17
N GLU A 17 -67.40 -34.11 5.71
CA GLU A 17 -66.64 -32.91 6.03
C GLU A 17 -65.68 -33.21 7.18
N ALA A 18 -64.50 -33.74 6.85
CA ALA A 18 -63.36 -33.70 7.76
C ALA A 18 -63.14 -32.23 8.15
N PRO A 19 -63.09 -31.89 9.46
CA PRO A 19 -63.05 -30.51 9.90
C PRO A 19 -61.78 -29.84 9.37
N VAL A 20 -61.95 -28.88 8.46
CA VAL A 20 -60.86 -28.11 7.86
C VAL A 20 -60.08 -27.43 8.97
N ASN A 21 -58.86 -27.89 9.23
CA ASN A 21 -58.04 -27.38 10.32
C ASN A 21 -57.41 -26.04 9.94
N VAL A 22 -58.18 -24.96 10.13
CA VAL A 22 -57.78 -23.58 9.90
C VAL A 22 -56.49 -23.22 10.66
N GLY A 23 -56.24 -23.84 11.82
CA GLY A 23 -55.00 -23.67 12.58
C GLY A 23 -53.75 -24.08 11.79
N VAL A 24 -53.80 -25.24 11.10
CA VAL A 24 -52.70 -25.71 10.23
C VAL A 24 -52.45 -24.75 9.09
N ALA A 25 -53.50 -24.19 8.47
CA ALA A 25 -53.35 -23.19 7.41
C ALA A 25 -52.69 -21.90 7.92
N VAL A 26 -53.10 -21.41 9.11
CA VAL A 26 -52.49 -20.24 9.76
C VAL A 26 -51.02 -20.50 10.12
N ASP A 27 -50.67 -21.69 10.60
CA ASP A 27 -49.29 -22.04 10.94
C ASP A 27 -48.39 -22.17 9.70
N ARG A 28 -48.90 -22.72 8.58
CA ARG A 28 -48.20 -22.75 7.30
C ARG A 28 -48.00 -21.35 6.70
N ALA A 29 -49.01 -20.48 6.81
CA ALA A 29 -48.86 -19.07 6.45
C ALA A 29 -47.81 -18.36 7.34
N ALA A 30 -47.79 -18.65 8.64
CA ALA A 30 -46.81 -18.13 9.60
C ALA A 30 -45.36 -18.61 9.31
N GLU A 31 -45.20 -19.87 8.88
CA GLU A 31 -43.93 -20.43 8.41
C GLU A 31 -43.44 -19.70 7.14
N ALA A 32 -44.32 -19.53 6.15
CA ALA A 32 -44.01 -18.83 4.90
C ALA A 32 -43.76 -17.32 5.07
N ALA A 33 -44.38 -16.68 6.06
CA ALA A 33 -44.08 -15.31 6.48
C ALA A 33 -42.71 -15.22 7.21
N SER A 34 -42.36 -16.25 8.01
CA SER A 34 -41.07 -16.33 8.71
C SER A 34 -39.90 -16.40 7.72
N ARG A 35 -40.02 -17.21 6.65
CA ARG A 35 -39.05 -17.24 5.54
C ARG A 35 -38.89 -15.88 4.83
N ARG A 36 -39.83 -14.95 4.98
CA ARG A 36 -39.81 -13.60 4.40
C ARG A 36 -39.46 -12.49 5.40
N GLY A 37 -39.11 -12.82 6.65
CA GLY A 37 -38.64 -11.87 7.66
C GLY A 37 -39.71 -11.32 8.63
N LEU A 38 -40.85 -11.99 8.75
CA LEU A 38 -41.86 -11.72 9.79
C LEU A 38 -42.07 -12.97 10.64
N SER A 39 -41.64 -12.94 11.91
CA SER A 39 -41.75 -14.09 12.82
C SER A 39 -43.19 -14.61 12.92
N GLY A 40 -43.38 -15.92 12.88
CA GLY A 40 -44.72 -16.54 12.89
C GLY A 40 -45.64 -16.10 14.04
N ALA A 41 -45.10 -15.79 15.22
CA ALA A 41 -45.88 -15.22 16.32
C ALA A 41 -46.46 -13.82 16.00
N ALA A 42 -45.65 -12.94 15.41
CA ALA A 42 -46.09 -11.61 14.96
C ALA A 42 -47.04 -11.71 13.75
N PHE A 43 -46.83 -12.67 12.84
CA PHE A 43 -47.78 -12.93 11.76
C PHE A 43 -49.15 -13.36 12.32
N ARG A 44 -49.19 -14.34 13.25
CA ARG A 44 -50.44 -14.78 13.89
C ARG A 44 -51.16 -13.65 14.63
N ALA A 45 -50.44 -12.77 15.33
CA ALA A 45 -51.01 -11.58 15.97
C ALA A 45 -51.45 -10.48 14.98
N CYS A 46 -51.12 -10.61 13.70
CA CYS A 46 -51.54 -9.74 12.60
C CYS A 46 -52.65 -10.36 11.73
N VAL A 47 -53.08 -11.61 11.98
CA VAL A 47 -54.22 -12.23 11.26
C VAL A 47 -55.49 -11.49 11.65
N THR A 48 -56.20 -10.95 10.65
CA THR A 48 -57.47 -10.21 10.83
C THR A 48 -58.68 -11.06 10.53
N GLY A 49 -58.51 -12.20 9.86
CA GLY A 49 -59.56 -13.18 9.62
C GLY A 49 -59.09 -14.33 8.73
N THR A 50 -59.88 -15.40 8.69
CA THR A 50 -59.66 -16.53 7.78
C THR A 50 -60.96 -16.81 7.04
N THR A 51 -60.90 -16.90 5.72
CA THR A 51 -62.05 -17.26 4.87
C THR A 51 -61.76 -18.53 4.10
N LEU A 52 -62.71 -19.47 4.12
CA LEU A 52 -62.62 -20.71 3.37
C LEU A 52 -63.23 -20.50 1.98
N GLU A 53 -62.40 -20.54 0.94
CA GLU A 53 -62.82 -20.43 -0.46
C GLU A 53 -62.68 -21.80 -1.15
N ARG A 54 -63.79 -22.43 -1.54
CA ARG A 54 -63.75 -23.67 -2.34
C ARG A 54 -63.38 -23.29 -3.78
N ARG A 55 -62.24 -23.77 -4.29
CA ARG A 55 -61.75 -23.44 -5.65
C ARG A 55 -61.70 -24.65 -6.58
N THR A 56 -61.82 -24.36 -7.88
CA THR A 56 -61.87 -25.34 -8.96
C THR A 56 -60.76 -25.06 -9.97
N LEU A 57 -59.91 -26.06 -10.15
CA LEU A 57 -58.56 -26.01 -10.69
C LEU A 57 -58.47 -27.06 -11.85
N VAL A 58 -57.34 -27.38 -12.51
CA VAL A 58 -57.31 -28.38 -13.61
C VAL A 58 -55.93 -29.06 -13.77
N ARG A 59 -55.91 -30.39 -13.96
CA ARG A 59 -54.72 -31.17 -14.33
C ARG A 59 -54.92 -31.83 -15.70
N ALA A 60 -53.92 -31.83 -16.59
CA ALA A 60 -53.95 -32.56 -17.87
C ALA A 60 -52.82 -33.59 -17.97
N LEU A 61 -53.13 -34.77 -18.50
CA LEU A 61 -52.26 -35.94 -18.69
C LEU A 61 -52.22 -36.30 -20.16
N ASN A 62 -51.05 -36.16 -20.80
CA ASN A 62 -50.86 -36.53 -22.20
C ASN A 62 -49.98 -37.79 -22.28
N ARG A 63 -50.40 -38.77 -23.07
CA ARG A 63 -49.57 -39.91 -23.47
C ARG A 63 -49.19 -39.72 -24.94
N ILE A 64 -47.89 -39.61 -25.19
CA ILE A 64 -47.31 -39.35 -26.51
C ILE A 64 -46.51 -40.58 -26.90
N ARG A 65 -46.83 -41.15 -28.06
CA ARG A 65 -46.00 -42.18 -28.69
C ARG A 65 -45.09 -41.48 -29.67
N ARG A 66 -43.79 -41.49 -29.39
CA ARG A 66 -42.74 -41.02 -30.29
C ARG A 66 -42.27 -42.19 -31.15
N ARG A 67 -42.13 -41.99 -32.44
CA ARG A 67 -41.36 -42.86 -33.33
C ARG A 67 -40.23 -42.05 -33.94
N GLN A 68 -39.01 -42.57 -33.88
CA GLN A 68 -37.84 -41.95 -34.49
C GLN A 68 -37.18 -42.93 -35.47
N ALA A 69 -37.06 -42.48 -36.72
CA ALA A 69 -36.24 -43.13 -37.73
C ALA A 69 -34.76 -42.89 -37.42
N VAL A 70 -33.97 -43.95 -37.29
CA VAL A 70 -32.52 -43.89 -37.09
C VAL A 70 -31.83 -44.70 -38.18
N LEU A 71 -30.85 -44.10 -38.85
CA LEU A 71 -30.01 -44.79 -39.82
C LEU A 71 -28.91 -45.58 -39.09
N VAL A 72 -28.86 -46.90 -39.33
CA VAL A 72 -27.85 -47.81 -38.77
C VAL A 72 -27.01 -48.38 -39.91
N THR A 73 -25.69 -48.44 -39.74
CA THR A 73 -24.74 -48.91 -40.77
C THR A 73 -23.96 -50.12 -40.26
N GLU A 74 -23.94 -51.20 -41.05
CA GLU A 74 -23.39 -52.51 -40.66
C GLU A 74 -22.50 -53.08 -41.79
N PRO A 75 -21.44 -53.85 -41.46
CA PRO A 75 -20.56 -54.43 -42.48
C PRO A 75 -21.26 -55.53 -43.30
N ALA A 76 -21.10 -55.50 -44.61
CA ALA A 76 -21.70 -56.43 -45.56
C ALA A 76 -20.84 -57.68 -45.80
N ILE A 77 -21.49 -58.80 -46.13
CA ILE A 77 -20.86 -60.11 -46.39
C ILE A 77 -20.20 -60.09 -47.79
N PRO A 78 -18.98 -60.64 -47.98
CA PRO A 78 -18.33 -60.69 -49.29
C PRO A 78 -19.13 -61.54 -50.29
N GLY A 79 -19.41 -61.00 -51.48
CA GLY A 79 -19.97 -61.74 -52.62
C GLY A 79 -21.20 -61.10 -53.29
N ALA A 80 -21.85 -60.10 -52.70
CA ALA A 80 -23.01 -59.42 -53.28
C ALA A 80 -22.60 -58.43 -54.40
N SER A 81 -23.19 -58.60 -55.60
CA SER A 81 -22.94 -57.72 -56.76
C SER A 81 -24.09 -56.75 -57.03
N SER A 82 -23.88 -55.51 -56.59
CA SER A 82 -24.43 -54.25 -57.13
C SER A 82 -25.96 -54.08 -57.31
N PHE A 83 -26.52 -53.17 -56.51
CA PHE A 83 -27.08 -51.91 -57.03
C PHE A 83 -26.76 -50.78 -56.04
N LEU A 84 -26.14 -49.68 -56.50
CA LEU A 84 -25.87 -48.52 -55.65
C LEU A 84 -27.06 -47.55 -55.71
N SER A 85 -27.80 -47.44 -54.60
CA SER A 85 -28.76 -46.35 -54.39
C SER A 85 -28.18 -45.30 -53.44
N PRO A 86 -28.60 -44.02 -53.53
CA PRO A 86 -28.27 -43.04 -52.50
C PRO A 86 -28.84 -43.48 -51.15
N LEU A 87 -28.17 -43.07 -50.06
CA LEU A 87 -28.65 -43.27 -48.70
C LEU A 87 -30.06 -42.67 -48.55
N PRO A 88 -31.04 -43.41 -47.99
CA PRO A 88 -32.35 -42.84 -47.68
C PRO A 88 -32.18 -41.79 -46.57
N ASP A 89 -32.67 -40.57 -46.82
CA ASP A 89 -32.70 -39.51 -45.81
C ASP A 89 -33.71 -39.89 -44.72
N PRO A 90 -33.28 -40.11 -43.45
CA PRO A 90 -34.18 -40.51 -42.38
C PRO A 90 -35.21 -39.42 -42.02
N SER A 91 -35.00 -38.17 -42.44
CA SER A 91 -35.96 -37.06 -42.23
C SER A 91 -37.09 -37.02 -43.26
N LEU A 92 -36.95 -37.74 -44.38
CA LEU A 92 -37.98 -37.92 -45.41
C LEU A 92 -38.78 -39.21 -45.26
N ALA A 93 -38.39 -40.10 -44.34
CA ALA A 93 -39.12 -41.33 -44.05
C ALA A 93 -40.39 -41.05 -43.24
N GLU A 94 -41.54 -41.50 -43.73
CA GLU A 94 -42.79 -41.44 -42.97
C GLU A 94 -42.75 -42.48 -41.83
N VAL A 95 -42.39 -42.05 -40.62
CA VAL A 95 -42.19 -42.93 -39.45
C VAL A 95 -43.48 -43.64 -38.99
N TRP A 96 -44.61 -43.30 -39.60
CA TRP A 96 -45.96 -43.80 -39.31
C TRP A 96 -46.62 -44.55 -40.47
N ALA A 97 -45.86 -44.93 -41.51
CA ALA A 97 -46.37 -45.72 -42.64
C ALA A 97 -47.16 -46.97 -42.19
N GLU A 98 -48.15 -47.35 -42.98
CA GLU A 98 -49.19 -48.31 -42.58
C GLU A 98 -48.67 -49.74 -42.36
N ASP A 99 -47.70 -50.20 -43.16
CA ASP A 99 -46.99 -51.48 -42.95
C ASP A 99 -45.52 -51.25 -42.52
N PRO A 100 -45.13 -51.62 -41.28
CA PRO A 100 -43.73 -51.62 -40.84
C PRO A 100 -42.81 -52.48 -41.71
N SER A 101 -43.35 -53.55 -42.32
CA SER A 101 -42.64 -54.49 -43.19
C SER A 101 -42.20 -53.82 -44.49
N GLU A 102 -43.08 -52.98 -45.06
CA GLU A 102 -42.77 -52.17 -46.23
C GLU A 102 -41.72 -51.11 -45.91
N LEU A 103 -41.76 -50.50 -44.73
CA LEU A 103 -40.75 -49.53 -44.30
C LEU A 103 -39.36 -50.18 -44.12
N GLU A 104 -39.30 -51.40 -43.57
CA GLU A 104 -38.05 -52.17 -43.47
C GLU A 104 -37.54 -52.61 -44.85
N ALA A 105 -38.43 -53.07 -45.73
CA ALA A 105 -38.09 -53.47 -47.09
C ALA A 105 -37.60 -52.30 -47.96
N ALA A 106 -38.25 -51.13 -47.87
CA ALA A 106 -37.89 -49.94 -48.64
C ALA A 106 -36.57 -49.28 -48.16
N SER A 107 -36.20 -49.49 -46.89
CA SER A 107 -35.05 -48.87 -46.24
C SER A 107 -33.79 -49.74 -46.15
N ARG A 108 -33.90 -51.06 -46.33
CA ARG A 108 -32.74 -51.94 -46.56
C ARG A 108 -32.18 -51.70 -47.97
N ARG A 109 -31.27 -50.73 -48.10
CA ARG A 109 -30.58 -50.42 -49.36
C ARG A 109 -29.07 -50.55 -49.21
N GLU A 110 -28.46 -51.37 -50.07
CA GLU A 110 -27.02 -51.28 -50.31
C GLU A 110 -26.70 -49.89 -50.85
N SER A 111 -25.99 -49.12 -50.03
CA SER A 111 -25.70 -47.72 -50.25
C SER A 111 -24.30 -47.42 -49.71
N PRO A 112 -23.54 -46.52 -50.34
CA PRO A 112 -22.19 -46.19 -49.88
C PRO A 112 -22.27 -45.57 -48.48
N CYS A 113 -21.45 -46.06 -47.54
CA CYS A 113 -21.34 -45.45 -46.22
C CYS A 113 -20.88 -44.00 -46.34
N ALA A 114 -21.58 -43.06 -45.70
CA ALA A 114 -21.24 -41.64 -45.75
C ALA A 114 -19.82 -41.30 -45.24
N GLY A 115 -19.19 -42.18 -44.46
CA GLY A 115 -17.82 -42.02 -43.96
C GLY A 115 -16.72 -42.59 -44.85
N CYS A 116 -17.04 -43.45 -45.83
CA CYS A 116 -16.04 -44.04 -46.75
C CYS A 116 -16.46 -44.00 -48.24
N GLU A 117 -17.59 -43.38 -48.55
CA GLU A 117 -18.18 -43.19 -49.89
C GLU A 117 -18.35 -44.49 -50.70
N GLY A 118 -18.42 -45.65 -50.02
CA GLY A 118 -18.50 -46.95 -50.66
C GLY A 118 -17.17 -47.46 -51.23
N HIS A 119 -16.07 -46.72 -51.04
CA HIS A 119 -14.73 -47.30 -51.15
C HIS A 119 -14.61 -48.41 -50.10
N GLY A 120 -14.16 -49.58 -50.55
CA GLY A 120 -14.06 -50.75 -49.68
C GLY A 120 -13.13 -50.47 -48.52
N ILE A 121 -13.63 -50.62 -47.29
CA ILE A 121 -12.80 -50.43 -46.10
C ILE A 121 -11.81 -51.60 -46.08
N GLY A 122 -10.55 -51.30 -46.40
CA GLY A 122 -9.47 -52.28 -46.39
C GLY A 122 -9.14 -52.67 -44.96
N CYS A 123 -9.29 -53.95 -44.62
CA CYS A 123 -8.81 -54.46 -43.33
C CYS A 123 -7.27 -54.50 -43.36
N PRO A 124 -6.57 -53.70 -42.53
CA PRO A 124 -5.11 -53.58 -42.59
C PRO A 124 -4.37 -54.87 -42.17
N THR A 125 -5.08 -55.85 -41.63
CA THR A 125 -4.53 -57.14 -41.18
C THR A 125 -4.60 -58.23 -42.25
N CYS A 126 -5.56 -58.17 -43.18
CA CYS A 126 -5.77 -59.23 -44.19
C CYS A 126 -5.98 -58.71 -45.64
N ASN A 127 -5.93 -57.40 -45.88
CA ASN A 127 -6.22 -56.74 -47.16
C ASN A 127 -7.61 -57.04 -47.77
N GLY A 128 -8.53 -57.64 -47.02
CA GLY A 128 -9.92 -57.79 -47.46
C GLY A 128 -10.65 -56.44 -47.52
N SER A 129 -11.45 -56.23 -48.56
CA SER A 129 -12.29 -55.03 -48.73
C SER A 129 -13.75 -55.32 -48.38
N GLY A 130 -14.29 -54.66 -47.35
CA GLY A 130 -15.71 -54.75 -46.97
C GLY A 130 -16.56 -53.61 -47.53
N ARG A 131 -17.85 -53.89 -47.78
CA ARG A 131 -18.88 -52.86 -47.99
C ARG A 131 -19.68 -52.66 -46.68
N VAL A 132 -20.52 -51.63 -46.66
CA VAL A 132 -21.40 -51.32 -45.54
C VAL A 132 -22.83 -51.27 -46.07
N LEU A 133 -23.77 -51.90 -45.38
CA LEU A 133 -25.20 -51.83 -45.66
C LEU A 133 -25.83 -50.85 -44.66
N ALA A 134 -26.66 -49.93 -45.17
CA ALA A 134 -27.44 -49.04 -44.32
C ALA A 134 -28.88 -49.56 -44.21
N ARG A 135 -29.41 -49.55 -42.99
CA ARG A 135 -30.82 -49.87 -42.70
C ARG A 135 -31.42 -48.82 -41.79
N LEU A 136 -32.68 -48.46 -42.04
CA LEU A 136 -33.43 -47.56 -41.15
C LEU A 136 -34.10 -48.42 -40.07
N THR A 137 -33.81 -48.12 -38.81
CA THR A 137 -34.46 -48.74 -37.66
C THR A 137 -35.42 -47.74 -37.04
N VAL A 138 -36.69 -48.12 -36.90
CA VAL A 138 -37.67 -47.31 -36.17
C VAL A 138 -37.57 -47.64 -34.69
N THR A 139 -37.20 -46.64 -33.89
CA THR A 139 -37.24 -46.73 -32.43
C THR A 139 -38.55 -46.10 -31.95
N SER A 140 -39.25 -46.76 -31.01
CA SER A 140 -40.48 -46.24 -30.42
C SER A 140 -40.33 -46.02 -28.93
N GLU A 141 -40.65 -44.82 -28.47
CA GLU A 141 -40.61 -44.42 -27.06
C GLU A 141 -41.98 -43.93 -26.62
N LEU A 142 -42.41 -44.30 -25.42
CA LEU A 142 -43.63 -43.80 -24.80
C LEU A 142 -43.27 -42.70 -23.79
N ARG A 143 -43.84 -41.51 -23.95
CA ARG A 143 -43.66 -40.39 -23.00
C ARG A 143 -44.98 -39.97 -22.38
N GLN A 144 -44.97 -39.79 -21.07
CA GLN A 144 -46.06 -39.18 -20.31
C GLN A 144 -45.64 -37.77 -19.87
N ALA A 145 -46.54 -36.79 -19.95
CA ALA A 145 -46.26 -35.41 -19.54
C ALA A 145 -47.44 -34.77 -18.80
N VAL A 146 -47.17 -34.06 -17.69
CA VAL A 146 -48.14 -33.34 -16.85
C VAL A 146 -47.49 -32.14 -16.16
N VAL A 147 -48.25 -31.03 -16.12
CA VAL A 147 -48.51 -30.09 -15.01
C VAL A 147 -48.46 -28.64 -15.51
N SER A 148 -49.48 -27.85 -15.17
CA SER A 148 -49.33 -26.39 -14.99
C SER A 148 -50.13 -25.95 -13.77
N ASP A 149 -49.98 -24.67 -13.41
CA ASP A 149 -50.21 -24.12 -12.06
C ASP A 149 -51.68 -23.87 -11.69
N ASP A 150 -52.48 -24.93 -11.70
CA ASP A 150 -53.85 -24.89 -11.23
C ASP A 150 -54.01 -25.91 -10.06
N PRO A 151 -54.15 -25.47 -8.78
CA PRO A 151 -53.74 -26.20 -7.57
C PRO A 151 -54.46 -27.53 -7.16
N ARG A 152 -54.83 -28.38 -8.13
CA ARG A 152 -55.34 -29.76 -7.98
C ARG A 152 -54.22 -30.80 -7.87
N GLY A 153 -53.12 -30.42 -7.24
CA GLY A 153 -51.94 -31.25 -7.04
C GLY A 153 -52.24 -32.56 -6.31
N PRO A 154 -52.73 -32.58 -5.05
CA PRO A 154 -52.34 -33.68 -4.16
C PRO A 154 -53.42 -34.73 -3.80
N ASP A 155 -54.72 -34.56 -4.06
CA ASP A 155 -55.74 -35.50 -3.56
C ASP A 155 -55.76 -36.87 -4.28
N THR A 156 -55.67 -36.86 -5.62
CA THR A 156 -55.57 -38.11 -6.40
C THR A 156 -54.24 -38.84 -6.21
N TYR A 157 -53.25 -38.17 -5.61
CA TYR A 157 -51.93 -38.72 -5.28
C TYR A 157 -51.80 -39.04 -3.78
N ALA A 158 -52.66 -38.54 -2.92
CA ALA A 158 -52.67 -38.90 -1.49
C ALA A 158 -53.00 -40.39 -1.25
N ARG A 159 -53.43 -41.10 -2.31
CA ARG A 159 -53.64 -42.56 -2.34
C ARG A 159 -52.62 -43.29 -3.23
N LEU A 160 -51.58 -42.60 -3.68
CA LEU A 160 -50.44 -43.11 -4.44
C LEU A 160 -49.20 -42.67 -3.64
N LEU A 161 -48.89 -43.45 -2.60
CA LEU A 161 -47.86 -43.15 -1.60
C LEU A 161 -46.44 -43.22 -2.17
N GLU A 162 -46.23 -44.05 -3.19
CA GLU A 162 -44.94 -44.25 -3.85
C GLU A 162 -45.11 -44.24 -5.39
N PRO A 163 -44.06 -43.93 -6.19
CA PRO A 163 -44.15 -43.95 -7.65
C PRO A 163 -44.61 -45.29 -8.24
N ALA A 164 -44.35 -46.41 -7.53
CA ALA A 164 -44.84 -47.73 -7.90
C ALA A 164 -46.38 -47.84 -7.89
N ASP A 165 -47.12 -46.91 -7.28
CA ASP A 165 -48.59 -46.88 -7.30
C ASP A 165 -49.17 -46.40 -8.66
N PHE A 166 -48.32 -46.00 -9.61
CA PHE A 166 -48.72 -45.83 -11.01
C PHE A 166 -48.52 -47.11 -11.84
N ASP A 167 -47.73 -48.07 -11.33
CA ASP A 167 -47.12 -49.18 -12.08
C ASP A 167 -47.26 -50.58 -11.41
N ALA A 168 -48.00 -50.72 -10.30
CA ALA A 168 -48.23 -52.01 -9.63
C ALA A 168 -49.43 -52.76 -10.24
N PRO A 169 -49.58 -54.10 -10.08
CA PRO A 169 -50.71 -54.82 -10.68
C PRO A 169 -52.08 -54.44 -10.08
N ASN A 170 -52.10 -53.88 -8.86
CA ASN A 170 -53.32 -53.50 -8.14
C ASN A 170 -53.44 -51.98 -7.84
N VAL A 171 -52.35 -51.21 -7.90
CA VAL A 171 -52.33 -49.76 -7.68
C VAL A 171 -51.64 -49.14 -8.88
N SER A 172 -52.45 -48.61 -9.80
CA SER A 172 -52.23 -48.96 -11.21
C SER A 172 -52.91 -48.03 -12.22
N LEU A 173 -52.51 -48.21 -13.48
CA LEU A 173 -53.15 -47.63 -14.66
C LEU A 173 -53.61 -48.78 -15.59
N PRO A 174 -54.69 -49.51 -15.25
CA PRO A 174 -54.74 -50.95 -15.48
C PRO A 174 -55.68 -51.33 -16.64
N GLY A 175 -55.13 -51.21 -17.84
CA GLY A 175 -55.58 -51.87 -19.05
C GLY A 175 -54.49 -51.77 -20.09
N GLU A 176 -54.60 -52.53 -21.18
CA GLU A 176 -54.18 -51.93 -22.45
C GLU A 176 -54.99 -50.64 -22.64
N LEU A 177 -54.43 -49.64 -23.32
CA LEU A 177 -55.22 -48.49 -23.75
C LEU A 177 -56.09 -48.92 -24.94
N GLU A 178 -57.15 -49.66 -24.63
CA GLU A 178 -58.31 -49.74 -25.51
C GLU A 178 -58.83 -48.32 -25.71
N SER A 179 -59.14 -48.00 -26.96
CA SER A 179 -59.40 -46.64 -27.45
C SER A 179 -60.60 -46.02 -26.74
N ASP A 180 -60.36 -45.18 -25.74
CA ASP A 180 -61.43 -44.53 -24.99
C ASP A 180 -61.13 -43.06 -24.66
N SER A 181 -61.35 -42.18 -25.64
CA SER A 181 -62.22 -41.00 -25.46
C SER A 181 -62.29 -40.13 -26.73
N GLU A 182 -63.51 -39.90 -27.21
CA GLU A 182 -63.86 -39.11 -28.40
C GLU A 182 -63.72 -37.58 -28.19
N LEU A 183 -62.81 -37.14 -27.31
CA LEU A 183 -62.60 -35.73 -27.01
C LEU A 183 -61.48 -35.15 -27.86
N ALA A 184 -61.87 -34.33 -28.84
CA ALA A 184 -60.94 -33.65 -29.74
C ALA A 184 -59.87 -32.85 -28.95
N PRO A 185 -58.58 -32.90 -29.38
CA PRO A 185 -57.48 -32.18 -28.71
C PRO A 185 -57.71 -30.68 -28.51
N GLU A 186 -58.57 -30.09 -29.35
CA GLU A 186 -58.95 -28.69 -29.39
C GLU A 186 -59.62 -28.18 -28.10
N ALA A 187 -60.19 -29.07 -27.27
CA ALA A 187 -60.81 -28.69 -26.00
C ALA A 187 -59.79 -28.45 -24.85
N CYS A 188 -58.50 -28.75 -25.07
CA CYS A 188 -57.46 -28.54 -24.07
C CYS A 188 -56.84 -27.13 -24.20
N PRO A 189 -56.75 -26.33 -23.12
CA PRO A 189 -56.07 -25.04 -23.15
C PRO A 189 -54.63 -25.17 -23.67
N ALA A 190 -54.25 -24.38 -24.68
CA ALA A 190 -52.97 -24.54 -25.40
C ALA A 190 -51.70 -24.51 -24.51
N LYS A 191 -51.77 -23.92 -23.31
CA LYS A 191 -50.69 -23.93 -22.31
C LYS A 191 -50.47 -25.29 -21.61
N LEU A 192 -51.43 -26.21 -21.71
CA LEU A 192 -51.40 -27.55 -21.12
C LEU A 192 -51.02 -28.65 -22.12
N LEU A 193 -50.96 -28.31 -23.41
CA LEU A 193 -50.47 -29.22 -24.45
C LEU A 193 -48.94 -29.25 -24.37
N ALA A 194 -48.38 -30.46 -24.33
CA ALA A 194 -46.94 -30.63 -24.47
C ALA A 194 -46.52 -30.22 -25.91
N PRO A 195 -45.29 -29.71 -26.11
CA PRO A 195 -44.78 -29.45 -27.45
C PRO A 195 -44.60 -30.79 -28.20
N VAL A 196 -45.46 -31.02 -29.19
CA VAL A 196 -45.51 -32.23 -30.04
C VAL A 196 -44.84 -31.91 -31.38
N ASP A 197 -43.84 -32.70 -31.77
CA ASP A 197 -43.31 -32.66 -33.14
C ASP A 197 -44.26 -33.43 -34.06
N THR A 198 -44.98 -32.74 -34.94
CA THR A 198 -46.01 -33.36 -35.81
C THR A 198 -45.46 -34.39 -36.80
N ARG A 199 -44.14 -34.54 -36.96
CA ARG A 199 -43.52 -35.59 -37.78
C ARG A 199 -43.11 -36.83 -36.98
N LEU A 200 -42.71 -36.67 -35.72
CA LEU A 200 -42.12 -37.74 -34.90
C LEU A 200 -43.04 -38.20 -33.76
N ASP A 201 -43.91 -37.34 -33.28
CA ASP A 201 -44.78 -37.55 -32.13
C ASP A 201 -46.24 -37.69 -32.56
N ARG A 202 -46.92 -38.71 -32.04
CA ARG A 202 -48.37 -38.81 -32.09
C ARG A 202 -48.93 -38.84 -30.68
N ILE A 203 -49.89 -37.97 -30.39
CA ILE A 203 -50.65 -38.04 -29.15
C ILE A 203 -51.52 -39.30 -29.22
N GLU A 204 -51.34 -40.22 -28.27
CA GLU A 204 -52.06 -41.48 -28.17
C GLU A 204 -53.34 -41.30 -27.33
N SER A 205 -53.28 -40.48 -26.26
CA SER A 205 -54.46 -40.09 -25.48
C SER A 205 -54.23 -38.82 -24.64
N ILE A 206 -55.30 -38.05 -24.36
CA ILE A 206 -55.32 -36.88 -23.46
C ILE A 206 -56.36 -37.10 -22.36
N ARG A 207 -56.00 -36.89 -21.09
CA ARG A 207 -56.93 -37.01 -19.94
C ARG A 207 -56.87 -35.77 -19.06
N VAL A 208 -58.01 -35.12 -18.81
CA VAL A 208 -58.10 -33.92 -17.96
C VAL A 208 -58.85 -34.23 -16.66
N GLN A 209 -58.25 -33.94 -15.50
CA GLN A 209 -58.80 -34.15 -14.15
C GLN A 209 -59.16 -32.84 -13.42
N LYS A 210 -60.23 -32.90 -12.61
CA LYS A 210 -60.89 -31.73 -11.98
C LYS A 210 -61.40 -32.00 -10.53
N LEU A 211 -60.51 -32.01 -9.50
CA LEU A 211 -60.76 -32.23 -8.04
C LEU A 211 -61.10 -30.96 -7.20
N ALA A 212 -62.30 -30.78 -6.65
CA ALA A 212 -62.58 -29.60 -5.79
C ALA A 212 -61.66 -29.56 -4.56
N SER A 213 -60.83 -28.51 -4.41
CA SER A 213 -59.98 -28.33 -3.22
C SER A 213 -60.39 -27.06 -2.47
N SER A 214 -60.25 -27.11 -1.16
CA SER A 214 -60.54 -25.96 -0.29
C SER A 214 -59.27 -25.16 -0.06
N VAL A 215 -59.36 -23.84 -0.21
CA VAL A 215 -58.28 -22.90 0.07
C VAL A 215 -58.68 -22.05 1.26
N VAL A 216 -57.87 -22.03 2.31
CA VAL A 216 -58.02 -21.07 3.41
C VAL A 216 -57.24 -19.83 3.04
N ARG A 217 -57.96 -18.73 2.76
CA ARG A 217 -57.37 -17.40 2.70
C ARG A 217 -57.18 -16.89 4.11
N VAL A 218 -55.92 -16.74 4.52
CA VAL A 218 -55.52 -16.09 5.77
C VAL A 218 -55.32 -14.61 5.48
N ALA A 219 -56.31 -13.79 5.85
CA ALA A 219 -56.20 -12.34 5.76
C ALA A 219 -55.38 -11.82 6.95
N TYR A 220 -54.39 -10.99 6.67
CA TYR A 220 -53.54 -10.37 7.68
C TYR A 220 -53.40 -8.87 7.41
N SER A 221 -53.05 -8.10 8.43
CA SER A 221 -52.82 -6.67 8.28
C SER A 221 -51.57 -6.20 9.00
N LEU A 222 -50.85 -5.29 8.35
CA LEU A 222 -49.75 -4.51 8.90
C LEU A 222 -50.19 -3.05 8.99
N ALA A 223 -49.50 -2.23 9.79
CA ALA A 223 -49.87 -0.82 9.98
C ALA A 223 -49.84 0.03 8.69
N GLN A 224 -49.29 -0.51 7.59
CA GLN A 224 -49.22 0.14 6.28
C GLN A 224 -50.36 -0.26 5.33
N ARG A 225 -50.78 -1.54 5.36
CA ARG A 225 -51.59 -2.19 4.32
C ARG A 225 -52.00 -3.62 4.77
N PRO A 226 -53.22 -4.08 4.42
CA PRO A 226 -53.61 -5.50 4.51
C PRO A 226 -53.00 -6.35 3.39
N GLY A 227 -52.81 -7.64 3.65
CA GLY A 227 -52.42 -8.65 2.67
C GLY A 227 -53.16 -9.97 2.93
N PHE A 228 -52.88 -10.97 2.12
CA PHE A 228 -53.48 -12.30 2.28
C PHE A 228 -52.50 -13.41 1.91
N VAL A 229 -52.64 -14.56 2.57
CA VAL A 229 -51.91 -15.78 2.23
C VAL A 229 -52.94 -16.86 1.95
N ASP A 230 -52.97 -17.35 0.72
CA ASP A 230 -53.89 -18.41 0.31
C ASP A 230 -53.19 -19.76 0.51
N VAL A 231 -53.73 -20.58 1.42
CA VAL A 231 -53.15 -21.86 1.81
C VAL A 231 -54.08 -22.99 1.40
N SER A 232 -53.56 -23.96 0.65
CA SER A 232 -54.24 -25.20 0.33
C SER A 232 -54.49 -26.00 1.62
N VAL A 233 -55.75 -26.38 1.86
CA VAL A 233 -56.13 -27.19 3.04
C VAL A 233 -55.54 -28.60 2.99
N HIS A 234 -55.31 -29.12 1.79
CA HIS A 234 -55.01 -30.53 1.59
C HIS A 234 -53.55 -30.91 1.87
N ASP A 235 -52.60 -30.04 1.51
CA ASP A 235 -51.16 -30.23 1.72
C ASP A 235 -50.53 -29.15 2.62
N GLY A 236 -51.28 -28.09 2.97
CA GLY A 236 -50.75 -26.92 3.67
C GLY A 236 -49.83 -26.05 2.81
N HIS A 237 -49.81 -26.23 1.48
CA HIS A 237 -48.97 -25.47 0.57
C HIS A 237 -49.48 -24.03 0.40
N VAL A 238 -48.54 -23.09 0.29
CA VAL A 238 -48.85 -21.66 0.11
C VAL A 238 -48.88 -21.34 -1.39
N LEU A 239 -50.03 -20.86 -1.87
CA LEU A 239 -50.26 -20.61 -3.29
C LEU A 239 -49.55 -19.34 -3.76
N GLU A 240 -49.07 -19.34 -5.00
CA GLU A 240 -48.19 -18.29 -5.55
C GLU A 240 -48.81 -16.89 -5.59
N HIS A 241 -50.14 -16.81 -5.73
CA HIS A 241 -50.91 -15.56 -5.73
C HIS A 241 -51.12 -14.95 -4.33
N SER A 242 -50.48 -15.50 -3.29
CA SER A 242 -50.46 -14.91 -1.94
C SER A 242 -49.74 -13.55 -1.94
N ASP A 243 -50.42 -12.52 -1.46
CA ASP A 243 -49.86 -11.17 -1.36
C ASP A 243 -48.89 -11.03 -0.18
N PHE A 244 -47.59 -11.11 -0.50
CA PHE A 244 -46.48 -10.86 0.42
C PHE A 244 -45.88 -9.44 0.31
N GLU A 245 -46.42 -8.57 -0.54
CA GLU A 245 -45.92 -7.20 -0.72
C GLU A 245 -45.91 -6.38 0.58
N PRO A 246 -46.88 -6.49 1.53
CA PRO A 246 -46.82 -5.79 2.80
C PRO A 246 -45.58 -6.16 3.63
N ILE A 247 -45.20 -7.45 3.64
CA ILE A 247 -44.02 -7.94 4.35
C ILE A 247 -42.74 -7.47 3.64
N ALA A 248 -42.71 -7.49 2.31
CA ALA A 248 -41.60 -6.97 1.51
C ALA A 248 -41.40 -5.45 1.74
N ARG A 249 -42.48 -4.66 1.73
CA ARG A 249 -42.47 -3.22 1.98
C ARG A 249 -42.05 -2.89 3.41
N ARG A 250 -42.52 -3.65 4.41
CA ARG A 250 -42.01 -3.58 5.79
C ARG A 250 -40.49 -3.81 5.84
N ARG A 251 -39.99 -4.88 5.20
CA ARG A 251 -38.56 -5.19 5.17
C ARG A 251 -37.76 -4.07 4.48
N TRP A 252 -38.25 -3.54 3.37
CA TRP A 252 -37.60 -2.44 2.65
C TRP A 252 -37.58 -1.15 3.47
N LEU A 253 -38.67 -0.77 4.14
CA LEU A 253 -38.69 0.41 5.02
C LEU A 253 -37.80 0.25 6.26
N SER A 254 -37.74 -0.96 6.83
CA SER A 254 -36.88 -1.24 7.98
C SER A 254 -35.40 -1.20 7.60
N PHE A 255 -35.04 -1.81 6.47
CA PHE A 255 -33.70 -1.75 5.90
C PHE A 255 -33.35 -0.32 5.48
N GLY A 256 -34.28 0.40 4.84
CA GLY A 256 -34.11 1.79 4.41
C GLY A 256 -33.82 2.72 5.58
N ALA A 257 -34.57 2.63 6.68
CA ALA A 257 -34.34 3.42 7.89
C ALA A 257 -32.98 3.10 8.56
N GLY A 258 -32.59 1.84 8.59
CA GLY A 258 -31.26 1.44 9.07
C GLY A 258 -30.14 1.95 8.16
N ALA A 259 -30.30 1.81 6.84
CA ALA A 259 -29.32 2.23 5.83
C ALA A 259 -29.15 3.76 5.77
N THR A 260 -30.23 4.55 5.86
CA THR A 260 -30.13 6.02 5.91
C THR A 260 -29.48 6.50 7.20
N THR A 261 -29.83 5.90 8.34
CA THR A 261 -29.19 6.21 9.64
C THR A 261 -27.71 5.83 9.62
N GLY A 262 -27.36 4.67 9.05
CA GLY A 262 -25.98 4.23 8.88
C GLY A 262 -25.18 5.13 7.93
N ALA A 263 -25.79 5.58 6.82
CA ALA A 263 -25.17 6.53 5.89
C ALA A 263 -24.94 7.90 6.55
N LEU A 264 -25.90 8.41 7.32
CA LEU A 264 -25.74 9.66 8.11
C LEU A 264 -24.63 9.53 9.16
N GLY A 265 -24.55 8.38 9.84
CA GLY A 265 -23.48 8.08 10.78
C GLY A 265 -22.11 7.98 10.09
N PHE A 266 -22.04 7.39 8.90
CA PHE A 266 -20.83 7.32 8.09
C PHE A 266 -20.39 8.71 7.58
N VAL A 267 -21.32 9.53 7.10
CA VAL A 267 -21.03 10.93 6.75
C VAL A 267 -20.52 11.70 7.96
N THR A 268 -21.09 11.46 9.15
CA THR A 268 -20.63 12.07 10.40
C THR A 268 -19.20 11.63 10.74
N LEU A 269 -18.86 10.34 10.58
CA LEU A 269 -17.48 9.84 10.73
C LEU A 269 -16.50 10.48 9.74
N LEU A 270 -16.90 10.64 8.47
CA LEU A 270 -16.09 11.32 7.46
C LEU A 270 -15.86 12.79 7.82
N VAL A 271 -16.92 13.52 8.22
CA VAL A 271 -16.81 14.92 8.65
C VAL A 271 -15.95 15.06 9.90
N TYR A 272 -15.97 14.08 10.83
CA TYR A 272 -15.07 14.06 11.98
C TYR A 272 -13.60 13.90 11.55
N ALA A 273 -13.33 12.91 10.71
CA ALA A 273 -11.99 12.59 10.22
C ALA A 273 -11.40 13.69 9.32
N SER A 274 -12.25 14.41 8.57
CA SER A 274 -11.81 15.47 7.64
C SER A 274 -11.46 16.79 8.30
N ARG A 275 -11.69 16.96 9.62
CA ARG A 275 -11.36 18.22 10.34
C ARG A 275 -9.86 18.46 10.43
N ASP A 276 -9.10 17.42 10.75
CA ASP A 276 -7.64 17.43 10.85
C ASP A 276 -7.13 15.98 10.94
N ALA A 277 -5.94 15.70 10.39
CA ALA A 277 -5.31 14.38 10.47
C ALA A 277 -5.11 13.88 11.93
N TRP A 278 -5.03 14.79 12.91
CA TRP A 278 -4.99 14.48 14.33
C TRP A 278 -6.24 13.71 14.80
N PHE A 279 -7.43 14.00 14.27
CA PHE A 279 -8.66 13.28 14.66
C PHE A 279 -8.66 11.82 14.20
N ILE A 280 -7.89 11.49 13.16
CA ILE A 280 -7.70 10.11 12.68
C ILE A 280 -6.76 9.34 13.63
N ALA A 281 -5.66 9.97 14.06
CA ALA A 281 -4.66 9.34 14.92
C ALA A 281 -5.05 9.28 16.42
N HIS A 282 -5.68 10.34 16.95
CA HIS A 282 -5.86 10.56 18.39
C HIS A 282 -7.31 10.81 18.83
N GLY A 283 -8.25 10.89 17.88
CA GLY A 283 -9.67 11.16 18.13
C GLY A 283 -10.46 9.96 18.64
N ASN A 284 -11.79 10.05 18.51
CA ASN A 284 -12.75 9.05 19.00
C ASN A 284 -13.37 8.18 17.89
N LEU A 285 -12.74 8.05 16.71
CA LEU A 285 -13.22 7.18 15.63
C LEU A 285 -13.57 5.74 16.08
N PRO A 286 -12.79 5.05 16.95
CA PRO A 286 -13.12 3.71 17.42
C PRO A 286 -14.40 3.62 18.26
N LEU A 287 -14.88 4.76 18.81
CA LEU A 287 -16.10 4.85 19.60
C LEU A 287 -17.28 5.32 18.74
N LEU A 288 -17.06 6.31 17.87
CA LEU A 288 -18.07 6.85 16.96
C LEU A 288 -18.60 5.79 15.97
N GLY A 289 -17.74 4.89 15.48
CA GLY A 289 -18.11 3.83 14.54
C GLY A 289 -19.17 2.86 15.10
N PRO A 290 -18.91 2.19 16.23
CA PRO A 290 -19.88 1.32 16.90
C PRO A 290 -21.17 2.03 17.30
N LEU A 291 -21.11 3.31 17.71
CA LEU A 291 -22.31 4.09 18.04
C LEU A 291 -23.17 4.37 16.80
N ALA A 292 -22.56 4.76 15.68
CA ALA A 292 -23.26 4.94 14.41
C ALA A 292 -23.94 3.65 13.92
N LEU A 293 -23.24 2.51 14.03
CA LEU A 293 -23.79 1.20 13.71
C LEU A 293 -24.93 0.81 14.66
N GLY A 294 -24.78 1.06 15.96
CA GLY A 294 -25.81 0.82 16.97
C GLY A 294 -27.09 1.61 16.69
N ALA A 295 -26.95 2.91 16.38
CA ALA A 295 -28.07 3.75 15.97
C ALA A 295 -28.77 3.24 14.69
N ALA A 296 -27.99 2.79 13.70
CA ALA A 296 -28.52 2.24 12.44
C ALA A 296 -29.32 0.94 12.66
N VAL A 297 -28.79 -0.02 13.43
CA VAL A 297 -29.50 -1.26 13.78
C VAL A 297 -30.75 -0.95 14.60
N ALA A 298 -30.64 -0.05 15.58
CA ALA A 298 -31.76 0.35 16.43
C ALA A 298 -32.90 1.03 15.63
N ALA A 299 -32.57 1.91 14.67
CA ALA A 299 -33.54 2.53 13.77
C ALA A 299 -34.26 1.49 12.89
N GLY A 300 -33.52 0.50 12.36
CA GLY A 300 -34.09 -0.61 11.59
C GLY A 300 -35.02 -1.50 12.42
N VAL A 301 -34.67 -1.81 13.67
CA VAL A 301 -35.52 -2.60 14.58
C VAL A 301 -36.75 -1.81 15.02
N GLY A 302 -36.60 -0.53 15.37
CA GLY A 302 -37.71 0.34 15.79
C GLY A 302 -38.76 0.51 14.70
N THR A 303 -38.34 0.70 13.45
CA THR A 303 -39.24 0.75 12.28
C THR A 303 -39.86 -0.61 11.95
N ALA A 304 -39.12 -1.71 12.13
CA ALA A 304 -39.64 -3.07 11.95
C ALA A 304 -40.73 -3.47 12.98
N GLU A 305 -40.72 -2.88 14.18
CA GLU A 305 -41.78 -3.04 15.20
C GLU A 305 -42.93 -2.04 14.99
N LEU A 306 -42.65 -0.76 14.68
CA LEU A 306 -43.71 0.25 14.41
C LEU A 306 -44.66 -0.15 13.28
N THR A 307 -44.16 -0.89 12.29
CA THR A 307 -44.93 -1.33 11.12
C THR A 307 -45.85 -2.53 11.39
N LEU A 308 -45.76 -3.14 12.58
CA LEU A 308 -46.73 -4.12 13.07
C LEU A 308 -48.00 -3.44 13.60
N LEU A 309 -49.12 -4.18 13.68
CA LEU A 309 -50.33 -3.71 14.35
C LEU A 309 -50.14 -3.65 15.87
N ALA A 310 -50.94 -2.81 16.55
CA ALA A 310 -50.93 -2.66 18.01
C ALA A 310 -50.85 -3.98 18.82
N PRO A 311 -51.69 -5.02 18.58
CA PRO A 311 -51.61 -6.31 19.29
C PRO A 311 -50.33 -7.11 19.01
N ALA A 312 -49.64 -6.86 17.90
CA ALA A 312 -48.40 -7.54 17.52
C ALA A 312 -47.12 -6.78 17.93
N ARG A 313 -47.23 -5.51 18.35
CA ARG A 313 -46.10 -4.67 18.80
C ARG A 313 -45.65 -5.08 20.19
N ASN A 314 -44.34 -5.19 20.40
CA ASN A 314 -43.79 -5.32 21.75
C ASN A 314 -43.30 -3.94 22.25
N PRO A 315 -44.00 -3.29 23.21
CA PRO A 315 -43.64 -1.95 23.67
C PRO A 315 -42.27 -1.90 24.34
N ARG A 316 -41.81 -3.00 24.94
CA ARG A 316 -40.45 -3.07 25.53
C ARG A 316 -39.38 -3.06 24.45
N ARG A 317 -39.58 -3.79 23.34
CA ARG A 317 -38.64 -3.77 22.20
C ARG A 317 -38.60 -2.41 21.52
N LEU A 318 -39.76 -1.77 21.36
CA LEU A 318 -39.86 -0.45 20.77
C LEU A 318 -39.16 0.60 21.66
N ALA A 319 -39.39 0.57 22.98
CA ALA A 319 -38.68 1.43 23.93
C ALA A 319 -37.17 1.17 23.96
N LEU A 320 -36.72 -0.09 23.89
CA LEU A 320 -35.31 -0.45 23.79
C LEU A 320 -34.67 0.03 22.48
N ALA A 321 -35.36 -0.10 21.34
CA ALA A 321 -34.86 0.35 20.05
C ALA A 321 -34.73 1.89 20.01
N PHE A 322 -35.76 2.64 20.40
CA PHE A 322 -35.66 4.10 20.45
C PHE A 322 -34.70 4.60 21.53
N GLY A 323 -34.64 3.94 22.69
CA GLY A 323 -33.70 4.26 23.76
C GLY A 323 -32.24 4.01 23.35
N THR A 324 -31.94 2.91 22.67
CA THR A 324 -30.59 2.62 22.14
C THR A 324 -30.21 3.56 21.00
N ALA A 325 -31.12 3.88 20.08
CA ALA A 325 -30.87 4.88 19.05
C ALA A 325 -30.56 6.26 19.65
N LEU A 326 -31.38 6.72 20.61
CA LEU A 326 -31.17 7.99 21.30
C LEU A 326 -29.87 8.01 22.11
N ALA A 327 -29.58 6.96 22.88
CA ALA A 327 -28.35 6.84 23.64
C ALA A 327 -27.11 6.80 22.73
N ALA A 328 -27.19 6.13 21.58
CA ALA A 328 -26.12 6.11 20.59
C ALA A 328 -25.88 7.50 19.98
N LEU A 329 -26.93 8.22 19.59
CA LEU A 329 -26.83 9.60 19.06
C LEU A 329 -26.28 10.58 20.09
N LEU A 330 -26.74 10.50 21.35
CA LEU A 330 -26.19 11.29 22.46
C LEU A 330 -24.72 10.93 22.73
N GLY A 331 -24.37 9.64 22.70
CA GLY A 331 -23.00 9.16 22.80
C GLY A 331 -22.10 9.68 21.67
N MET A 332 -22.62 9.76 20.44
CA MET A 332 -21.91 10.40 19.32
C MET A 332 -21.70 11.89 19.56
N GLY A 333 -22.73 12.62 19.99
CA GLY A 333 -22.60 14.05 20.32
C GLY A 333 -21.59 14.33 21.43
N LEU A 334 -21.60 13.52 22.50
CA LEU A 334 -20.62 13.64 23.60
C LEU A 334 -19.20 13.28 23.13
N SER A 335 -19.03 12.16 22.42
CA SER A 335 -17.70 11.71 21.95
C SER A 335 -17.11 12.59 20.83
N TRP A 336 -17.95 13.32 20.08
CA TRP A 336 -17.54 14.37 19.14
C TRP A 336 -16.79 15.51 19.83
N GLY A 337 -17.28 15.96 20.99
CA GLY A 337 -16.68 17.05 21.77
C GLY A 337 -15.59 16.59 22.74
N ALA A 338 -15.69 15.39 23.30
CA ALA A 338 -14.86 14.92 24.42
C ALA A 338 -13.35 14.75 24.12
N LYS A 339 -12.95 14.69 22.84
CA LYS A 339 -11.54 14.74 22.43
C LYS A 339 -11.35 15.71 21.27
N ALA A 340 -11.39 17.00 21.58
CA ALA A 340 -10.67 18.01 20.80
C ALA A 340 -9.19 18.04 21.25
N PRO A 341 -8.26 18.51 20.41
CA PRO A 341 -6.92 18.85 20.88
C PRO A 341 -7.02 19.99 21.89
N SER A 342 -6.14 20.01 22.90
CA SER A 342 -6.16 21.03 23.96
C SER A 342 -4.76 21.35 24.49
N ILE A 343 -4.55 22.60 24.92
CA ILE A 343 -3.24 23.05 25.39
C ILE A 343 -2.82 22.31 26.68
N ASP A 344 -3.77 22.08 27.60
CA ASP A 344 -3.51 21.36 28.86
C ASP A 344 -3.05 19.93 28.60
N ARG A 345 -3.63 19.25 27.60
CA ARG A 345 -3.21 17.92 27.18
C ARG A 345 -1.84 17.95 26.51
N ALA A 346 -1.55 18.95 25.67
CA ALA A 346 -0.24 19.10 25.05
C ALA A 346 0.87 19.33 26.11
N VAL A 347 0.61 20.17 27.11
CA VAL A 347 1.49 20.41 28.26
C VAL A 347 1.66 19.14 29.10
N THR A 348 0.58 18.40 29.36
CA THR A 348 0.63 17.13 30.11
C THR A 348 1.44 16.05 29.37
N LEU A 349 1.29 15.95 28.04
CA LEU A 349 2.10 15.05 27.20
C LEU A 349 3.58 15.44 27.24
N LEU A 350 3.90 16.74 27.19
CA LEU A 350 5.26 17.25 27.32
C LEU A 350 5.86 16.95 28.71
N ALA A 351 5.08 17.11 29.78
CA ALA A 351 5.49 16.77 31.14
C ALA A 351 5.75 15.27 31.31
N ALA A 352 4.99 14.42 30.61
CA ALA A 352 5.20 12.98 30.53
C ALA A 352 6.33 12.53 29.57
N GLY A 353 7.11 13.46 29.01
CA GLY A 353 8.21 13.16 28.08
C GLY A 353 7.76 12.74 26.66
N ARG A 354 6.47 12.82 26.35
CA ARG A 354 5.89 12.42 25.05
C ARG A 354 5.95 13.58 24.05
N GLU A 355 7.17 14.01 23.73
CA GLU A 355 7.43 15.23 22.94
C GLU A 355 6.83 15.17 21.52
N ALA A 356 6.82 14.01 20.87
CA ALA A 356 6.22 13.84 19.54
C ALA A 356 4.70 14.04 19.55
N ASP A 357 4.02 13.47 20.56
CA ASP A 357 2.57 13.58 20.72
C ASP A 357 2.18 15.02 21.07
N ALA A 358 2.91 15.65 22.01
CA ALA A 358 2.74 17.06 22.37
C ALA A 358 2.92 18.00 21.16
N ARG A 359 3.91 17.72 20.29
CA ARG A 359 4.11 18.46 19.02
C ARG A 359 2.91 18.30 18.09
N SER A 360 2.37 17.08 17.96
CA SER A 360 1.22 16.80 17.10
C SER A 360 -0.06 17.48 17.61
N GLU A 361 -0.26 17.54 18.94
CA GLU A 361 -1.38 18.23 19.59
C GLU A 361 -1.30 19.74 19.34
N ALA A 362 -0.12 20.34 19.55
CA ALA A 362 0.10 21.77 19.34
C ALA A 362 -0.03 22.18 17.86
N GLN A 363 0.45 21.35 16.93
CA GLN A 363 0.24 21.57 15.49
C GLN A 363 -1.25 21.52 15.11
N ALA A 364 -2.02 20.59 15.67
CA ALA A 364 -3.47 20.52 15.45
C ALA A 364 -4.20 21.76 15.99
N LEU A 365 -3.82 22.24 17.19
CA LEU A 365 -4.35 23.49 17.77
C LEU A 365 -4.13 24.69 16.84
N ILE A 366 -2.94 24.83 16.25
CA ILE A 366 -2.62 25.92 15.30
C ILE A 366 -3.44 25.78 14.00
N ARG A 367 -3.57 24.57 13.43
CA ARG A 367 -4.33 24.36 12.19
C ARG A 367 -5.84 24.57 12.36
N LEU A 368 -6.37 24.29 13.54
CA LEU A 368 -7.77 24.51 13.89
C LEU A 368 -8.07 25.92 14.44
N ASP A 369 -7.05 26.79 14.51
CA ASP A 369 -7.06 28.13 15.10
C ASP A 369 -7.58 28.20 16.57
N SER A 370 -7.59 27.05 17.25
CA SER A 370 -8.01 26.94 18.65
C SER A 370 -6.80 27.16 19.56
N SER A 371 -6.76 28.27 20.29
CA SER A 371 -5.65 28.62 21.20
C SER A 371 -4.27 28.68 20.50
N ALA A 372 -4.25 29.10 19.23
CA ALA A 372 -3.05 29.06 18.38
C ALA A 372 -1.83 29.80 19.00
N GLY A 373 -2.03 30.87 19.78
CA GLY A 373 -0.95 31.58 20.48
C GLY A 373 -0.19 30.67 21.47
N ALA A 374 -0.89 30.11 22.46
CA ALA A 374 -0.27 29.22 23.44
C ALA A 374 0.31 27.94 22.80
N ALA A 375 -0.31 27.44 21.72
CA ALA A 375 0.22 26.31 20.97
C ALA A 375 1.54 26.64 20.23
N ARG A 376 1.69 27.87 19.71
CA ARG A 376 2.95 28.36 19.12
C ARG A 376 4.06 28.47 20.18
N GLU A 377 3.75 29.05 21.33
CA GLU A 377 4.67 29.14 22.48
C GLU A 377 5.14 27.75 22.94
N LEU A 378 4.24 26.76 22.99
CA LEU A 378 4.57 25.39 23.35
C LEU A 378 5.47 24.68 22.32
N LEU A 379 5.29 24.96 21.03
CA LEU A 379 6.20 24.49 19.98
C LEU A 379 7.59 25.12 20.11
N ASP A 380 7.67 26.42 20.38
CA ASP A 380 8.94 27.12 20.57
C ASP A 380 9.67 26.63 21.84
N GLU A 381 8.95 26.30 22.92
CA GLU A 381 9.52 25.67 24.11
C GLU A 381 10.02 24.24 23.82
N LEU A 382 9.31 23.45 23.00
CA LEU A 382 9.79 22.16 22.49
C LEU A 382 11.09 22.31 21.69
N HIS A 383 11.20 23.31 20.81
CA HIS A 383 12.44 23.61 20.09
C HIS A 383 13.56 24.08 21.04
N ARG A 384 13.26 24.95 22.02
CA ARG A 384 14.21 25.42 23.04
C ARG A 384 14.79 24.28 23.88
N ARG A 385 13.98 23.26 24.20
CA ARG A 385 14.43 22.02 24.87
C ARG A 385 15.37 21.17 24.01
N ARG A 386 15.28 21.23 22.68
CA ARG A 386 16.27 20.60 21.80
C ARG A 386 17.56 21.40 21.74
N VAL A 387 17.47 22.72 21.51
CA VAL A 387 18.61 23.67 21.53
C VAL A 387 19.47 23.50 22.79
N THR A 388 18.86 23.28 23.94
CA THR A 388 19.56 23.07 25.22
C THR A 388 20.11 21.66 25.45
N ARG A 389 19.64 20.64 24.70
CA ARG A 389 20.15 19.26 24.75
C ARG A 389 21.16 18.93 23.65
N SER A 390 21.24 19.73 22.59
CA SER A 390 22.16 19.49 21.46
C SER A 390 23.61 19.41 21.93
N GLN A 391 24.32 18.36 21.52
CA GLN A 391 25.68 18.06 21.99
C GLN A 391 26.77 18.60 21.07
N GLY A 392 26.43 18.99 19.84
CA GLY A 392 27.37 19.53 18.85
C GLY A 392 26.83 20.76 18.11
N LEU A 393 27.75 21.53 17.51
CA LEU A 393 27.40 22.73 16.73
C LEU A 393 26.53 22.42 15.52
N ASP A 394 26.81 21.33 14.81
CA ASP A 394 26.09 20.96 13.59
C ASP A 394 24.63 20.55 13.90
N GLU A 395 24.41 19.85 15.02
CA GLU A 395 23.08 19.54 15.55
C GLU A 395 22.34 20.81 16.00
N LEU A 396 23.00 21.65 16.80
CA LEU A 396 22.46 22.91 17.28
C LEU A 396 22.05 23.83 16.10
N ALA A 397 22.89 23.92 15.07
CA ALA A 397 22.61 24.65 13.85
C ALA A 397 21.37 24.11 13.11
N SER A 398 21.27 22.78 12.98
CA SER A 398 20.11 22.13 12.37
C SER A 398 18.82 22.43 13.13
N VAL A 399 18.84 22.43 14.47
CA VAL A 399 17.67 22.75 15.30
C VAL A 399 17.31 24.24 15.20
N VAL A 400 18.30 25.13 15.21
CA VAL A 400 18.07 26.58 15.10
C VAL A 400 17.54 26.97 13.71
N ALA A 401 17.85 26.19 12.67
CA ALA A 401 17.32 26.34 11.32
C ALA A 401 15.89 25.79 11.13
N GLU A 402 15.32 25.03 12.08
CA GLU A 402 13.90 24.65 12.04
C GLU A 402 12.99 25.90 12.11
N PRO A 403 11.76 25.86 11.55
CA PRO A 403 10.84 26.98 11.59
C PRO A 403 10.27 27.23 13.00
N TRP A 404 10.73 28.30 13.63
CA TRP A 404 10.22 28.86 14.88
C TRP A 404 8.87 29.56 14.67
N GLN A 405 8.02 29.55 15.69
CA GLN A 405 6.67 30.11 15.63
C GLN A 405 6.60 31.58 16.06
N THR A 406 7.53 32.02 16.91
CA THR A 406 7.70 33.41 17.33
C THR A 406 9.09 33.95 16.97
N GLU A 407 9.14 35.22 16.59
CA GLU A 407 10.39 35.92 16.25
C GLU A 407 11.33 36.02 17.46
N GLU A 408 10.78 36.21 18.66
CA GLU A 408 11.55 36.26 19.91
C GLU A 408 12.24 34.92 20.21
N ALA A 409 11.55 33.78 20.04
CA ALA A 409 12.17 32.48 20.22
C ALA A 409 13.27 32.22 19.18
N ARG A 410 13.03 32.60 17.91
CA ARG A 410 14.01 32.53 16.82
C ARG A 410 15.29 33.31 17.14
N LEU A 411 15.17 34.56 17.58
CA LEU A 411 16.31 35.41 17.94
C LEU A 411 17.06 34.87 19.16
N ASN A 412 16.37 34.39 20.19
CA ASN A 412 16.98 33.76 21.35
C ASN A 412 17.76 32.48 20.98
N ALA A 413 17.23 31.68 20.06
CA ALA A 413 17.89 30.48 19.55
C ALA A 413 19.14 30.80 18.71
N GLN A 414 19.08 31.83 17.86
CA GLN A 414 20.25 32.34 17.13
C GLN A 414 21.32 32.87 18.08
N ALA A 415 20.95 33.61 19.13
CA ALA A 415 21.88 34.07 20.16
C ALA A 415 22.50 32.92 20.99
N ALA A 416 21.85 31.76 21.09
CA ALA A 416 22.45 30.56 21.67
C ALA A 416 23.50 29.94 20.72
N LEU A 417 23.20 29.82 19.42
CA LEU A 417 24.13 29.33 18.41
C LEU A 417 25.37 30.23 18.28
N THR A 418 25.21 31.55 18.20
CA THR A 418 26.35 32.49 18.14
C THR A 418 27.27 32.34 19.36
N ARG A 419 26.71 32.19 20.58
CA ARG A 419 27.50 31.94 21.79
C ARG A 419 28.25 30.61 21.74
N ALA A 420 27.62 29.55 21.23
CA ALA A 420 28.27 28.25 21.08
C ALA A 420 29.41 28.28 20.05
N VAL A 421 29.22 28.96 18.91
CA VAL A 421 30.27 29.13 17.88
C VAL A 421 31.45 29.93 18.41
N LEU A 422 31.21 31.02 19.15
CA LEU A 422 32.28 31.81 19.79
C LEU A 422 33.07 30.96 20.80
N ALA A 423 32.39 30.24 21.70
CA ALA A 423 33.04 29.38 22.69
C ALA A 423 33.85 28.23 22.04
N ALA A 424 33.36 27.66 20.94
CA ALA A 424 34.10 26.66 20.16
C ALA A 424 35.34 27.26 19.47
N ALA A 425 35.24 28.49 18.95
CA ALA A 425 36.37 29.20 18.38
C ALA A 425 37.45 29.50 19.44
N ASP A 426 37.07 29.97 20.62
CA ASP A 426 37.98 30.16 21.75
C ASP A 426 38.68 28.86 22.16
N GLN A 427 37.93 27.76 22.24
CA GLN A 427 38.49 26.44 22.57
C GLN A 427 39.43 25.92 21.47
N ALA A 428 39.11 26.15 20.19
CA ALA A 428 39.97 25.76 19.07
C ALA A 428 41.26 26.60 19.05
N TYR A 429 41.17 27.90 19.31
CA TYR A 429 42.32 28.79 19.47
C TYR A 429 43.23 28.37 20.62
N ALA A 430 42.67 28.11 21.80
CA ALA A 430 43.42 27.63 22.97
C ALA A 430 44.14 26.29 22.74
N LYS A 431 43.64 25.46 21.82
CA LYS A 431 44.26 24.18 21.40
C LYS A 431 45.23 24.33 20.21
N GLY A 432 45.36 25.50 19.60
CA GLY A 432 46.10 25.69 18.34
C GLY A 432 45.47 25.00 17.13
N ALA A 433 44.19 24.64 17.20
CA ALA A 433 43.49 23.83 16.19
C ALA A 433 43.07 24.69 14.97
N ARG A 434 44.05 25.10 14.17
CA ARG A 434 43.88 25.97 13.00
C ARG A 434 42.75 25.52 12.05
N PHE A 435 42.71 24.23 11.70
CA PHE A 435 41.70 23.69 10.78
C PHE A 435 40.26 23.86 11.29
N GLU A 436 40.04 23.72 12.60
CA GLU A 436 38.71 23.94 13.20
C GLU A 436 38.31 25.43 13.16
N LEU A 437 39.26 26.34 13.41
CA LEU A 437 39.01 27.77 13.25
C LEU A 437 38.74 28.16 11.78
N GLU A 438 39.45 27.57 10.82
CA GLU A 438 39.18 27.77 9.39
C GLU A 438 37.80 27.21 8.99
N ARG A 439 37.38 26.08 9.56
CA ARG A 439 36.02 25.53 9.41
C ARG A 439 34.95 26.49 9.96
N LEU A 440 35.15 27.02 11.18
CA LEU A 440 34.25 27.98 11.83
C LEU A 440 34.25 29.36 11.16
N ALA A 441 35.35 29.74 10.51
CA ALA A 441 35.52 30.97 9.72
C ALA A 441 34.83 30.93 8.35
N SER A 442 34.53 29.73 7.85
CA SER A 442 34.04 29.50 6.48
C SER A 442 32.63 30.09 6.26
N PRO A 443 32.25 30.46 5.02
CA PRO A 443 30.89 30.92 4.74
C PRO A 443 29.82 29.84 4.97
N THR A 444 30.21 28.55 5.00
CA THR A 444 29.35 27.41 5.32
C THR A 444 29.24 27.11 6.82
N SER A 445 30.01 27.80 7.67
CA SER A 445 29.88 27.74 9.13
C SER A 445 28.49 28.21 9.57
N PRO A 446 27.87 27.56 10.57
CA PRO A 446 26.51 27.90 11.04
C PRO A 446 26.42 29.23 11.82
N GLY A 447 27.55 29.87 12.10
CA GLY A 447 27.59 31.18 12.76
C GLY A 447 27.08 32.34 11.89
N ASP A 448 26.64 33.40 12.55
CA ASP A 448 26.36 34.70 11.91
C ASP A 448 27.63 35.34 11.28
N ALA A 449 27.49 36.51 10.67
CA ALA A 449 28.64 37.21 10.08
C ALA A 449 29.72 37.58 11.12
N GLN A 450 29.30 37.94 12.34
CA GLN A 450 30.17 38.43 13.40
C GLN A 450 31.04 37.32 14.02
N SER A 451 30.45 36.17 14.32
CA SER A 451 31.15 34.98 14.82
C SER A 451 32.10 34.38 13.77
N ARG A 452 31.74 34.41 12.48
CA ARG A 452 32.66 34.04 11.39
C ARG A 452 33.80 35.04 11.21
N GLU A 453 33.59 36.33 11.47
CA GLU A 453 34.68 37.33 11.49
C GLU A 453 35.61 37.13 12.71
N TYR A 454 35.03 36.82 13.88
CA TYR A 454 35.76 36.47 15.09
C TYR A 454 36.68 35.26 14.87
N ALA A 455 36.15 34.16 14.32
CA ALA A 455 36.94 32.97 13.99
C ALA A 455 38.06 33.28 12.97
N ARG A 456 37.77 34.07 11.92
CA ARG A 456 38.80 34.52 10.95
C ARG A 456 39.93 35.31 11.62
N ALA A 457 39.60 36.17 12.59
CA ALA A 457 40.60 36.92 13.33
C ALA A 457 41.46 36.00 14.22
N LEU A 458 40.88 34.97 14.85
CA LEU A 458 41.64 33.97 15.61
C LEU A 458 42.56 33.12 14.72
N VAL A 459 42.17 32.78 13.48
CA VAL A 459 43.09 32.15 12.51
C VAL A 459 44.32 33.04 12.27
N GLN A 460 44.12 34.33 12.01
CA GLN A 460 45.22 35.28 11.79
C GLN A 460 46.14 35.42 13.02
N LEU A 461 45.62 35.25 14.23
CA LEU A 461 46.43 35.25 15.45
C LEU A 461 47.24 33.96 15.62
N LEU A 462 46.75 32.80 15.15
CA LEU A 462 47.59 31.59 15.06
C LEU A 462 48.68 31.72 13.99
N GLU A 463 48.37 32.30 12.83
CA GLU A 463 49.38 32.60 11.79
C GLU A 463 50.49 33.52 12.32
N LEU A 464 50.11 34.55 13.09
CA LEU A 464 51.07 35.41 13.76
C LEU A 464 51.90 34.64 14.81
N ALA A 465 51.29 33.75 15.60
CA ALA A 465 52.01 32.92 16.56
C ALA A 465 53.04 31.99 15.89
N ASP A 466 52.67 31.35 14.77
CA ASP A 466 53.58 30.55 13.94
C ASP A 466 54.75 31.39 13.42
N CYS A 467 54.49 32.61 12.95
CA CYS A 467 55.53 33.50 12.46
C CYS A 467 56.46 34.03 13.56
N ILE A 468 55.95 34.27 14.78
CA ILE A 468 56.78 34.57 15.95
C ILE A 468 57.67 33.37 16.29
N ALA A 469 57.12 32.15 16.30
CA ALA A 469 57.87 30.93 16.60
C ALA A 469 58.98 30.62 15.57
N ARG A 470 58.80 31.02 14.31
CA ARG A 470 59.80 30.90 13.24
C ARG A 470 60.77 32.09 13.14
N VAL A 471 60.55 33.16 13.90
CA VAL A 471 61.27 34.45 13.81
C VAL A 471 61.21 35.04 12.38
N ASP A 472 60.07 34.89 11.70
CA ASP A 472 59.84 35.53 10.39
C ASP A 472 59.50 37.01 10.57
N LEU A 473 60.53 37.85 10.48
CA LEU A 473 60.47 39.29 10.73
C LEU A 473 59.46 40.00 9.81
N ILE A 474 59.35 39.58 8.55
CA ILE A 474 58.45 40.18 7.56
C ILE A 474 57.00 39.81 7.90
N CYS A 475 56.74 38.54 8.22
CA CYS A 475 55.42 38.07 8.61
C CYS A 475 54.95 38.73 9.92
N VAL A 476 55.79 38.74 10.97
CA VAL A 476 55.48 39.35 12.27
C VAL A 476 55.14 40.83 12.12
N ALA A 477 55.94 41.60 11.38
CA ALA A 477 55.72 43.03 11.15
C ALA A 477 54.46 43.34 10.32
N ARG A 478 54.05 42.42 9.44
CA ARG A 478 52.83 42.53 8.63
C ARG A 478 51.59 42.26 9.46
N ASP A 479 51.59 41.16 10.22
CA ASP A 479 50.36 40.64 10.82
C ASP A 479 50.04 41.27 12.18
N LEU A 480 51.05 41.76 12.92
CA LEU A 480 50.83 42.71 14.02
C LEU A 480 50.23 44.05 13.56
N GLY A 481 50.42 44.44 12.29
CA GLY A 481 49.85 45.66 11.72
C GLY A 481 48.36 45.54 11.35
N ARG A 482 47.81 44.32 11.19
CA ARG A 482 46.42 44.12 10.76
C ARG A 482 45.43 44.57 11.83
N ARG A 483 44.33 45.23 11.42
CA ARG A 483 43.20 45.49 12.32
C ARG A 483 42.48 44.18 12.62
N VAL A 484 42.12 43.97 13.89
CA VAL A 484 41.35 42.82 14.36
C VAL A 484 40.11 43.32 15.13
N PRO A 485 39.03 42.53 15.23
CA PRO A 485 37.86 42.89 16.04
C PRO A 485 38.23 43.15 17.51
N PRO A 486 37.58 44.11 18.20
CA PRO A 486 37.89 44.44 19.60
C PRO A 486 37.87 43.23 20.55
N ALA A 487 37.02 42.24 20.28
CA ALA A 487 36.87 41.04 21.09
C ALA A 487 38.13 40.15 21.13
N VAL A 488 38.97 40.12 20.07
CA VAL A 488 40.23 39.36 20.05
C VAL A 488 41.47 40.22 20.36
N GLN A 489 41.30 41.53 20.58
CA GLN A 489 42.41 42.46 20.77
C GLN A 489 43.33 42.05 21.93
N ARG A 490 42.77 41.51 23.03
CA ARG A 490 43.53 40.96 24.16
C ARG A 490 44.51 39.85 23.76
N HIS A 491 44.10 38.94 22.87
CA HIS A 491 44.99 37.87 22.37
C HIS A 491 46.09 38.44 21.48
N LYS A 492 45.77 39.44 20.67
CA LYS A 492 46.75 40.14 19.84
C LYS A 492 47.80 40.88 20.68
N ASP A 493 47.38 41.56 21.75
CA ASP A 493 48.30 42.29 22.64
C ASP A 493 49.20 41.34 23.45
N ALA A 494 48.67 40.17 23.86
CA ALA A 494 49.48 39.11 24.44
C ALA A 494 50.55 38.60 23.45
N LEU A 495 50.17 38.31 22.20
CA LEU A 495 51.11 37.92 21.15
C LEU A 495 52.12 39.02 20.81
N ARG A 496 51.75 40.30 20.86
CA ARG A 496 52.67 41.45 20.71
C ARG A 496 53.73 41.45 21.82
N THR A 497 53.35 41.15 23.06
CA THR A 497 54.28 41.05 24.19
C THR A 497 55.26 39.88 24.03
N VAL A 498 54.77 38.72 23.57
CA VAL A 498 55.62 37.56 23.24
C VAL A 498 56.56 37.90 22.07
N ALA A 499 56.05 38.50 21.00
CA ALA A 499 56.85 38.91 19.84
C ALA A 499 57.98 39.86 20.24
N LEU A 500 57.70 40.90 21.04
CA LEU A 500 58.73 41.82 21.55
C LEU A 500 59.79 41.11 22.40
N THR A 501 59.39 40.11 23.20
CA THR A 501 60.32 39.32 24.01
C THR A 501 61.24 38.44 23.14
N VAL A 502 60.68 37.79 22.11
CA VAL A 502 61.45 36.97 21.15
C VAL A 502 62.38 37.86 20.31
N LEU A 503 61.86 38.94 19.73
CA LEU A 503 62.64 39.90 18.94
C LEU A 503 63.79 40.50 19.75
N ARG A 504 63.56 40.85 21.02
CA ARG A 504 64.63 41.34 21.91
C ARG A 504 65.70 40.28 22.14
N LYS A 505 65.33 39.05 22.46
CA LYS A 505 66.28 37.95 22.67
C LYS A 505 67.13 37.68 21.42
N GLU A 506 66.49 37.67 20.25
CA GLU A 506 67.15 37.49 18.95
C GLU A 506 68.06 38.67 18.59
N LEU A 507 67.69 39.89 18.98
CA LEU A 507 68.50 41.10 18.81
C LEU A 507 69.73 41.08 19.74
N ASP A 508 69.54 40.73 21.02
CA ASP A 508 70.62 40.56 22.00
C ASP A 508 71.61 39.47 21.54
N GLN A 509 71.11 38.33 21.03
CA GLN A 509 71.94 37.27 20.44
C GLN A 509 72.69 37.76 19.19
N SER A 510 72.00 38.45 18.27
CA SER A 510 72.63 39.00 17.05
C SER A 510 73.69 40.05 17.40
N HIS A 511 73.52 40.83 18.48
CA HIS A 511 74.53 41.75 18.98
C HIS A 511 75.76 41.04 19.57
N SER A 512 75.59 39.95 20.31
CA SER A 512 76.73 39.14 20.78
C SER A 512 77.45 38.45 19.61
N GLU A 513 76.73 37.79 18.69
CA GLU A 513 77.33 37.16 17.51
C GLU A 513 78.08 38.16 16.60
N ARG A 514 77.67 39.44 16.61
CA ARG A 514 78.37 40.52 15.91
C ARG A 514 79.70 40.91 16.56
N VAL A 515 79.80 40.86 17.89
CA VAL A 515 81.03 41.20 18.64
C VAL A 515 81.96 39.99 18.70
N ASP A 516 81.44 38.86 19.16
CA ASP A 516 82.19 37.65 19.53
C ASP A 516 82.24 36.59 18.40
N GLY A 517 81.66 36.89 17.23
CA GLY A 517 81.55 35.95 16.12
C GLY A 517 82.91 35.50 15.55
N PRO A 518 83.10 34.20 15.27
CA PRO A 518 84.42 33.62 14.95
C PRO A 518 84.97 33.95 13.55
N SER A 519 84.23 34.71 12.73
CA SER A 519 84.67 35.20 11.42
C SER A 519 83.95 36.51 11.05
N ALA A 520 84.58 37.36 10.24
CA ALA A 520 83.96 38.60 9.76
C ALA A 520 82.69 38.33 8.95
N ALA A 521 82.62 37.23 8.20
CA ALA A 521 81.40 36.85 7.46
C ALA A 521 80.20 36.61 8.39
N ARG A 522 80.39 35.89 9.52
CA ARG A 522 79.33 35.72 10.53
C ARG A 522 78.98 37.05 11.21
N ARG A 523 79.99 37.85 11.59
CA ARG A 523 79.77 39.16 12.23
C ARG A 523 78.99 40.13 11.32
N GLN A 524 79.26 40.11 10.01
CA GLN A 524 78.52 40.87 9.01
C GLN A 524 77.07 40.39 8.84
N GLN A 525 76.84 39.07 8.83
CA GLN A 525 75.49 38.50 8.77
C GLN A 525 74.68 38.84 10.03
N ALA A 526 75.31 38.75 11.21
CA ALA A 526 74.72 39.13 12.49
C ALA A 526 74.36 40.62 12.54
N LEU A 527 75.21 41.52 12.02
CA LEU A 527 74.88 42.96 11.91
C LEU A 527 73.67 43.20 10.99
N LYS A 528 73.61 42.57 9.81
CA LYS A 528 72.44 42.69 8.92
C LYS A 528 71.16 42.24 9.60
N ARG A 529 71.19 41.09 10.27
CA ARG A 529 70.05 40.54 11.04
C ARG A 529 69.64 41.48 12.18
N ALA A 530 70.59 42.06 12.91
CA ALA A 530 70.32 43.04 13.98
C ALA A 530 69.64 44.32 13.45
N ILE A 531 70.05 44.84 12.29
CA ILE A 531 69.42 45.99 11.63
C ILE A 531 67.98 45.67 11.23
N GLU A 532 67.73 44.50 10.64
CA GLU A 532 66.38 44.04 10.27
C GLU A 532 65.49 43.81 11.49
N LEU A 533 66.02 43.17 12.54
CA LEU A 533 65.35 42.98 13.83
C LEU A 533 64.93 44.29 14.46
N THR A 534 65.81 45.30 14.48
CA THR A 534 65.50 46.58 15.14
C THR A 534 64.43 47.35 14.37
N LYS A 535 64.50 47.39 13.02
CA LYS A 535 63.45 48.01 12.18
C LYS A 535 62.07 47.37 12.38
N VAL A 536 62.02 46.06 12.62
CA VAL A 536 60.77 45.37 12.97
C VAL A 536 60.35 45.65 14.41
N TYR A 537 61.29 45.68 15.36
CA TYR A 537 60.99 46.01 16.75
C TYR A 537 60.40 47.42 16.89
N GLU A 538 61.02 48.44 16.30
CA GLU A 538 60.55 49.84 16.27
C GLU A 538 59.14 49.95 15.67
N LYS A 539 58.91 49.26 14.55
CA LYS A 539 57.58 49.20 13.92
C LYS A 539 56.53 48.51 14.79
N VAL A 540 56.93 47.57 15.64
CA VAL A 540 56.03 46.85 16.56
C VAL A 540 55.81 47.61 17.88
N THR A 541 56.79 48.35 18.40
CA THR A 541 56.60 49.21 19.59
C THR A 541 55.88 50.50 19.25
N GLY A 542 56.16 51.10 18.08
CA GLY A 542 55.82 52.48 17.78
C GLY A 542 56.71 53.50 18.51
N ALA A 543 57.81 53.03 19.11
CA ALA A 543 58.82 53.84 19.75
C ALA A 543 60.15 53.61 19.04
N GLU A 544 60.79 54.70 18.59
CA GLU A 544 62.19 54.66 18.16
C GLU A 544 63.02 54.08 19.30
N LEU A 545 63.84 53.07 19.00
CA LEU A 545 64.89 52.72 19.92
C LEU A 545 65.96 53.81 19.90
N VAL A 546 66.58 53.99 21.06
CA VAL A 546 67.78 54.79 21.32
C VAL A 546 68.71 54.82 20.09
N PRO A 547 69.29 55.98 19.68
CA PRO A 547 69.84 56.28 18.33
C PRO A 547 70.96 55.37 17.77
N GLY A 548 71.31 54.28 18.45
CA GLY A 548 72.33 53.32 18.03
C GLY A 548 72.13 52.76 16.62
N VAL A 549 70.91 52.57 16.09
CA VAL A 549 70.75 51.99 14.72
C VAL A 549 71.40 52.86 13.64
N ALA A 550 71.25 54.18 13.74
CA ALA A 550 71.82 55.13 12.79
C ALA A 550 73.35 55.25 12.89
N GLU A 551 73.92 54.98 14.07
CA GLU A 551 75.37 54.94 14.31
C GLU A 551 75.96 53.57 13.89
N LEU A 552 75.28 52.47 14.23
CA LEU A 552 75.59 51.09 13.86
C LEU A 552 75.60 50.89 12.33
N GLU A 553 74.69 51.51 11.59
CA GLU A 553 74.65 51.42 10.13
C GLU A 553 75.83 52.12 9.44
N LYS A 554 76.49 53.11 10.06
CA LYS A 554 77.53 53.91 9.39
C LYS A 554 78.96 53.49 9.74
N GLU A 555 79.33 53.41 11.02
CA GLU A 555 80.72 53.08 11.38
C GLU A 555 80.99 51.58 11.36
N ASP A 556 80.10 50.76 11.92
CA ASP A 556 80.37 49.33 12.06
C ASP A 556 80.24 48.55 10.76
N ILE A 557 79.38 48.97 9.82
CA ILE A 557 79.35 48.40 8.46
C ILE A 557 80.71 48.59 7.78
N TRP A 558 81.28 49.81 7.82
CA TRP A 558 82.57 50.09 7.19
C TRP A 558 83.71 49.30 7.84
N ARG A 559 83.78 49.30 9.18
CA ARG A 559 84.81 48.57 9.94
C ARG A 559 84.74 47.05 9.70
N LEU A 560 83.54 46.47 9.64
CA LEU A 560 83.36 45.04 9.32
C LEU A 560 83.66 44.71 7.86
N TRP A 561 83.39 45.62 6.92
CA TRP A 561 83.80 45.44 5.52
C TRP A 561 85.31 45.47 5.36
N GLU A 562 86.00 46.38 6.06
CA GLU A 562 87.45 46.46 6.08
C GLU A 562 88.08 45.22 6.77
N ALA A 563 87.49 44.74 7.87
CA ALA A 563 87.90 43.52 8.55
C ALA A 563 87.69 42.27 7.68
N ALA A 564 86.54 42.14 7.02
CA ALA A 564 86.26 41.05 6.07
C ALA A 564 87.21 41.09 4.87
N GLY A 565 87.53 42.28 4.35
CA GLY A 565 88.55 42.46 3.31
C GLY A 565 89.95 42.03 3.77
N LYS A 566 90.32 42.30 5.03
CA LYS A 566 91.58 41.86 5.64
C LYS A 566 91.62 40.34 5.90
N GLU A 567 90.54 39.74 6.39
CA GLU A 567 90.40 38.28 6.55
C GLU A 567 90.46 37.57 5.19
N ALA A 568 89.68 37.99 4.19
CA ALA A 568 89.70 37.41 2.85
C ALA A 568 91.08 37.56 2.16
N GLN A 569 91.78 38.69 2.38
CA GLN A 569 93.17 38.83 1.93
C GLN A 569 94.14 37.93 2.70
N ALA A 570 93.91 37.67 3.99
CA ALA A 570 94.73 36.75 4.77
C ALA A 570 94.51 35.29 4.33
N GLU A 571 93.28 34.89 4.05
CA GLU A 571 92.95 33.58 3.46
C GLU A 571 93.57 33.41 2.07
N LEU A 572 93.40 34.39 1.16
CA LEU A 572 94.06 34.39 -0.16
C LEU A 572 95.60 34.37 -0.08
N ARG A 573 96.19 34.94 0.98
CA ARG A 573 97.64 34.85 1.23
C ARG A 573 98.03 33.48 1.80
N ALA A 574 97.24 32.92 2.72
CA ALA A 574 97.47 31.59 3.27
C ALA A 574 97.35 30.51 2.19
N GLU A 575 96.32 30.59 1.34
CA GLU A 575 96.12 29.72 0.17
C GLU A 575 97.29 29.84 -0.81
N LYS A 576 97.71 31.07 -1.18
CA LYS A 576 98.92 31.28 -2.01
C LYS A 576 100.19 30.73 -1.38
N VAL A 577 100.39 30.89 -0.08
CA VAL A 577 101.55 30.33 0.64
C VAL A 577 101.49 28.81 0.67
N GLU A 578 100.30 28.21 0.80
CA GLU A 578 100.13 26.75 0.73
C GLU A 578 100.39 26.23 -0.69
N ASP A 579 99.91 26.94 -1.73
CA ASP A 579 100.17 26.65 -3.13
C ASP A 579 101.65 26.80 -3.50
N GLU A 580 102.33 27.85 -3.02
CA GLU A 580 103.79 27.99 -3.16
C GLU A 580 104.54 26.89 -2.43
N ARG A 581 104.06 26.46 -1.25
CA ARG A 581 104.64 25.33 -0.49
C ARG A 581 104.44 24.01 -1.22
N LYS A 582 103.27 23.77 -1.83
CA LYS A 582 102.99 22.62 -2.72
C LYS A 582 103.90 22.65 -3.95
N ARG A 583 103.98 23.78 -4.67
CA ARG A 583 104.87 23.98 -5.83
C ARG A 583 106.35 23.81 -5.47
N LYS A 584 106.77 24.22 -4.27
CA LYS A 584 108.14 24.04 -3.78
C LYS A 584 108.42 22.56 -3.50
N GLN A 585 107.50 21.84 -2.84
CA GLN A 585 107.61 20.39 -2.66
C GLN A 585 107.60 19.63 -4.00
N GLU A 586 106.85 20.08 -5.00
CA GLU A 586 106.88 19.51 -6.36
C GLU A 586 108.21 19.78 -7.07
N ARG A 587 108.76 21.00 -6.94
CA ARG A 587 110.10 21.33 -7.45
C ARG A 587 111.19 20.51 -6.76
N GLU A 588 111.11 20.33 -5.44
CA GLU A 588 112.04 19.47 -4.69
C GLU A 588 111.91 18.01 -5.15
N LYS A 589 110.69 17.47 -5.32
CA LYS A 589 110.47 16.13 -5.92
C LYS A 589 111.00 16.02 -7.37
N LEU A 590 110.96 17.09 -8.16
CA LEU A 590 111.54 17.14 -9.51
C LEU A 590 113.07 17.18 -9.49
N VAL A 591 113.69 17.88 -8.54
CA VAL A 591 115.14 17.90 -8.33
C VAL A 591 115.65 16.58 -7.75
N GLU A 592 114.90 15.95 -6.85
CA GLU A 592 115.14 14.58 -6.37
C GLU A 592 115.11 13.58 -7.55
N ARG A 593 114.15 13.74 -8.47
CA ARG A 593 114.08 12.95 -9.72
C ARG A 593 115.24 13.23 -10.68
N SER A 594 115.78 14.45 -10.75
CA SER A 594 116.92 14.77 -11.63
C SER A 594 118.28 14.42 -11.01
N ARG A 595 118.36 14.28 -9.68
CA ARG A 595 119.52 13.73 -8.96
C ARG A 595 119.59 12.21 -8.95
N ARG A 596 118.53 11.49 -9.34
CA ARG A 596 118.67 10.07 -9.67
C ARG A 596 119.61 9.95 -10.87
N PRO A 597 120.72 9.19 -10.77
CA PRO A 597 121.64 9.03 -11.88
C PRO A 597 120.90 8.45 -13.09
N ARG A 598 121.27 8.89 -14.30
CA ARG A 598 120.73 8.39 -15.57
C ARG A 598 121.17 6.94 -15.80
N GLY A 599 120.53 6.02 -15.11
CA GLY A 599 120.60 4.59 -15.36
C GLY A 599 120.16 4.31 -16.79
N HIS A 600 120.98 3.54 -17.49
CA HIS A 600 120.93 3.23 -18.92
C HIS A 600 119.55 3.20 -19.60
N GLN A 601 119.49 3.76 -20.80
CA GLN A 601 118.57 3.30 -21.84
C GLN A 601 118.84 1.82 -22.13
N PRO A 602 117.83 0.93 -22.07
CA PRO A 602 117.85 -0.32 -22.82
C PRO A 602 117.41 -0.02 -24.27
N THR A 603 118.09 -0.63 -25.23
CA THR A 603 117.71 -0.57 -26.64
C THR A 603 116.52 -1.48 -26.97
N CYS A 604 115.68 -1.01 -27.90
CA CYS A 604 114.85 -1.76 -28.85
C CYS A 604 114.08 -3.03 -28.40
N ARG A 605 112.74 -2.98 -28.52
CA ARG A 605 112.01 -3.92 -29.40
C ARG A 605 110.61 -3.43 -29.79
N ALA A 606 110.13 -3.91 -30.94
CA ALA A 606 108.89 -3.48 -31.58
C ALA A 606 107.71 -4.44 -31.37
N ARG A 607 106.48 -3.90 -31.40
CA ARG A 607 105.19 -4.45 -31.88
C ARG A 607 104.12 -3.38 -31.58
N ALA A 608 103.34 -2.85 -32.53
CA ALA A 608 102.40 -3.44 -33.50
C ALA A 608 101.00 -3.68 -32.92
N GLY A 609 99.99 -3.11 -33.60
CA GLY A 609 98.56 -3.24 -33.36
C GLY A 609 97.97 -2.22 -32.36
N CYS A 610 96.71 -1.77 -32.44
CA CYS A 610 95.69 -1.65 -33.49
C CYS A 610 94.37 -1.26 -32.78
N SER A 611 93.41 -0.69 -33.53
CA SER A 611 91.96 -0.71 -33.28
C SER A 611 91.37 -0.16 -31.96
N ALA A 612 90.75 1.01 -32.08
CA ALA A 612 89.30 1.27 -31.94
C ALA A 612 88.55 0.91 -30.64
N GLY A 613 87.69 1.85 -30.23
CA GLY A 613 86.76 1.81 -29.10
C GLY A 613 86.23 3.21 -28.83
#